data_AF-A0A484FCJ7-F1
#
_entry.id   AF-A0A484FCJ7-F1
#
_cell.length_a   1.000
_cell.length_b   1.000
_cell.length_c   1.000
_cell.angle_alpha   90.00
_cell.angle_beta   90.00
_cell.angle_gamma   90.00
#
_symmetry.space_group_name_H-M   'P 1'
#
loop_
_entity.id
_entity.type
_entity.pdbx_description
1 polymer ?
#
loop_
_entity_poly.entity_id
_entity_poly.type
_entity_poly.pdbx_seq_one_letter_code
_entity_poly.pdbx_strand_id
1 'polypeptide(L)'
;MSANAAPTNPAAAAQAAAYDAVFAEARRSTVEAWTLYAIGMAATALRTYARTKAVGIRNFRADDYLVWVAASSVQLFYTAQSTLAYEVGNVAHGLANNGMTRAERLALSTDSLEYQRRVIGSKIQVAGWTTYSALIWLLKLSMLIFYLRLMQGLERRYRVRIWVGVFLVIGTFFASIGAVCLACVPFQKYWQVSPDPGRYCQAATSLPVIWTSFASNVSTDIYILLIPIPLLWESKLKVAEKIALTIVLGAGMFVLVCATLKSVFVLIDPINGAQLAGTWGTRETFVATITTNLPMIFPLLRGWFLRLYPNDLRELNKNYERPDEFQTIEGGDGQSESRERRTVPSAKPVAMHSTFSESDERMVGYSNMPILNHSAPQIYETRPAMGIFVSSEVEIITENRPMRTGEKRPPHPPEVW
;
A
#
# COMPACT_ATOMS: atom_id res chain seq x y z
N MET A 1 -25.96 13.27 -66.06
CA MET A 1 -25.36 13.23 -64.71
C MET A 1 -26.28 13.99 -63.77
N SER A 2 -27.00 13.30 -62.87
CA SER A 2 -27.74 13.97 -61.78
C SER A 2 -26.98 13.74 -60.48
N ALA A 3 -26.38 14.79 -59.94
CA ALA A 3 -25.82 14.76 -58.60
C ALA A 3 -26.88 15.29 -57.64
N ASN A 4 -27.60 14.38 -56.98
CA ASN A 4 -28.58 14.74 -55.95
C ASN A 4 -27.85 15.28 -54.72
N ALA A 5 -27.62 16.58 -54.65
CA ALA A 5 -27.20 17.26 -53.44
C ALA A 5 -28.39 17.30 -52.46
N ALA A 6 -28.40 16.40 -51.49
CA ALA A 6 -29.39 16.41 -50.43
C ALA A 6 -29.24 17.69 -49.58
N PRO A 7 -30.33 18.42 -49.27
CA PRO A 7 -30.27 19.54 -48.34
C PRO A 7 -30.09 18.99 -46.92
N THR A 8 -28.86 18.95 -46.44
CA THR A 8 -28.56 18.63 -45.04
C THR A 8 -29.07 19.75 -44.15
N ASN A 9 -30.25 19.53 -43.55
CA ASN A 9 -30.80 20.45 -42.56
C ASN A 9 -29.77 20.68 -41.43
N PRO A 10 -29.30 21.92 -41.21
CA PRO A 10 -28.23 22.18 -40.24
C PRO A 10 -28.61 21.79 -38.81
N ALA A 11 -29.91 21.80 -38.47
CA ALA A 11 -30.39 21.30 -37.18
C ALA A 11 -30.22 19.78 -37.05
N ALA A 12 -30.45 19.02 -38.12
CA ALA A 12 -30.23 17.57 -38.13
C ALA A 12 -28.74 17.21 -38.09
N ALA A 13 -27.90 17.98 -38.78
CA ALA A 13 -26.44 17.84 -38.69
C ALA A 13 -25.91 18.15 -37.28
N ALA A 14 -26.43 19.19 -36.63
CA ALA A 14 -26.09 19.52 -35.24
C ALA A 14 -26.57 18.44 -34.25
N GLN A 15 -27.77 17.87 -34.45
CA GLN A 15 -28.28 16.75 -33.65
C GLN A 15 -27.45 15.48 -33.83
N ALA A 16 -27.03 15.15 -35.06
CA ALA A 16 -26.14 14.03 -35.33
C ALA A 16 -24.76 14.23 -34.67
N ALA A 17 -24.15 15.41 -34.81
CA ALA A 17 -22.88 15.72 -34.15
C ALA A 17 -22.96 15.69 -32.62
N ALA A 18 -24.08 16.15 -32.04
CA ALA A 18 -24.32 16.06 -30.59
C ALA A 18 -24.50 14.60 -30.12
N TYR A 19 -25.21 13.77 -30.90
CA TYR A 19 -25.32 12.33 -30.67
C TYR A 19 -23.93 11.69 -30.70
N ASP A 20 -23.18 11.84 -31.79
CA ASP A 20 -21.84 11.26 -31.95
C ASP A 20 -20.87 11.67 -30.84
N ALA A 21 -20.95 12.92 -30.35
CA ALA A 21 -20.16 13.39 -29.21
C ALA A 21 -20.48 12.62 -27.91
N VAL A 22 -21.75 12.38 -27.60
CA VAL A 22 -22.17 11.59 -26.42
C VAL A 22 -21.70 10.14 -26.53
N PHE A 23 -21.76 9.52 -27.72
CA PHE A 23 -21.23 8.17 -27.93
C PHE A 23 -19.71 8.11 -27.82
N ALA A 24 -19.00 9.14 -28.29
CA ALA A 24 -17.56 9.25 -28.14
C ALA A 24 -17.14 9.38 -26.66
N GLU A 25 -17.88 10.16 -25.86
CA GLU A 25 -17.64 10.31 -24.42
C GLU A 25 -17.92 9.01 -23.65
N ALA A 26 -19.07 8.37 -23.89
CA ALA A 26 -19.43 7.09 -23.28
C ALA A 26 -18.40 5.99 -23.62
N ARG A 27 -17.93 5.94 -24.88
CA ARG A 27 -16.86 5.04 -25.31
C ARG A 27 -15.54 5.36 -24.61
N ARG A 28 -15.16 6.63 -24.48
CA ARG A 28 -13.94 7.06 -23.78
C ARG A 28 -13.96 6.63 -22.32
N SER A 29 -15.06 6.88 -21.61
CA SER A 29 -15.22 6.48 -20.20
C SER A 29 -15.17 4.95 -20.04
N THR A 30 -15.77 4.21 -20.97
CA THR A 30 -15.72 2.73 -21.00
C THR A 30 -14.30 2.21 -21.22
N VAL A 31 -13.56 2.79 -22.17
CA VAL A 31 -12.16 2.42 -22.43
C VAL A 31 -11.27 2.77 -21.23
N GLU A 32 -11.48 3.92 -20.59
CA GLU A 32 -10.78 4.29 -19.35
C GLU A 32 -11.04 3.24 -18.25
N ALA A 33 -12.31 2.92 -17.95
CA ALA A 33 -12.65 1.95 -16.91
C ALA A 33 -12.02 0.56 -17.14
N TRP A 34 -12.09 0.02 -18.36
CA TRP A 34 -11.53 -1.29 -18.68
C TRP A 34 -10.00 -1.32 -18.73
N THR A 35 -9.35 -0.23 -19.16
CA THR A 35 -7.88 -0.13 -19.14
C THR A 35 -7.34 -0.02 -17.71
N LEU A 36 -7.97 0.79 -16.85
CA LEU A 36 -7.63 0.86 -15.43
C LEU A 36 -7.83 -0.50 -14.74
N TYR A 37 -8.96 -1.18 -15.01
CA TYR A 37 -9.22 -2.53 -14.51
C TYR A 37 -8.14 -3.54 -14.94
N ALA A 38 -7.79 -3.58 -16.23
CA ALA A 38 -6.76 -4.49 -16.75
C ALA A 38 -5.39 -4.26 -16.09
N ILE A 39 -4.99 -3.01 -15.90
CA ILE A 39 -3.72 -2.65 -15.23
C ILE A 39 -3.77 -3.03 -13.74
N GLY A 40 -4.88 -2.78 -13.04
CA GLY A 40 -5.07 -3.16 -11.64
C GLY A 40 -5.07 -4.68 -11.42
N MET A 41 -5.68 -5.44 -12.34
CA MET A 41 -5.65 -6.90 -12.34
C MET A 41 -4.23 -7.43 -12.60
N ALA A 42 -3.52 -6.87 -13.58
CA ALA A 42 -2.13 -7.25 -13.86
C ALA A 42 -1.20 -6.97 -12.68
N ALA A 43 -1.34 -5.81 -12.01
CA ALA A 43 -0.61 -5.49 -10.80
C ALA A 43 -0.91 -6.49 -9.67
N THR A 44 -2.19 -6.84 -9.46
CA THR A 44 -2.58 -7.79 -8.41
C THR A 44 -2.08 -9.21 -8.71
N ALA A 45 -2.12 -9.65 -9.96
CA ALA A 45 -1.53 -10.91 -10.39
C ALA A 45 0.00 -10.93 -10.19
N LEU A 46 0.69 -9.82 -10.51
CA LEU A 46 2.13 -9.66 -10.27
C LEU A 46 2.48 -9.69 -8.77
N ARG A 47 1.66 -9.09 -7.91
CA ARG A 47 1.79 -9.23 -6.44
C ARG A 47 1.66 -10.68 -6.00
N THR A 48 0.66 -11.42 -6.49
CA THR A 48 0.47 -12.83 -6.13
C THR A 48 1.69 -13.65 -6.59
N TYR A 49 2.18 -13.43 -7.81
CA TYR A 49 3.43 -14.04 -8.31
C TYR A 49 4.67 -13.66 -7.47
N ALA A 50 4.79 -12.39 -7.07
CA ALA A 50 5.86 -11.94 -6.17
C ALA A 50 5.86 -12.70 -4.85
N ARG A 51 4.67 -12.86 -4.23
CA ARG A 51 4.51 -13.56 -2.97
C ARG A 51 4.78 -15.06 -3.11
N THR A 52 4.26 -15.72 -4.16
CA THR A 52 4.52 -17.16 -4.37
C THR A 52 5.98 -17.45 -4.67
N LYS A 53 6.68 -16.56 -5.39
CA LYS A 53 8.13 -16.66 -5.63
C LYS A 53 8.95 -16.41 -4.37
N ALA A 54 8.55 -15.46 -3.51
CA ALA A 54 9.27 -15.13 -2.29
C ALA A 54 9.12 -16.18 -1.17
N VAL A 55 7.95 -16.82 -1.06
CA VAL A 55 7.67 -17.84 -0.02
C VAL A 55 7.94 -19.27 -0.50
N GLY A 56 7.75 -19.52 -1.79
CA GLY A 56 7.84 -20.86 -2.39
C GLY A 56 6.55 -21.67 -2.20
N ILE A 57 6.08 -22.30 -3.28
CA ILE A 57 4.79 -23.01 -3.37
C ILE A 57 4.65 -24.15 -2.33
N ARG A 58 5.77 -24.68 -1.83
CA ARG A 58 5.82 -25.82 -0.90
C ARG A 58 5.84 -25.45 0.58
N ASN A 59 6.01 -24.17 0.94
CA ASN A 59 6.23 -23.71 2.31
C ASN A 59 5.11 -22.80 2.85
N PHE A 60 3.93 -22.78 2.23
CA PHE A 60 2.82 -21.94 2.66
C PHE A 60 2.40 -22.26 4.11
N ARG A 61 2.48 -21.23 4.97
CA ARG A 61 1.93 -21.28 6.32
C ARG A 61 0.47 -20.83 6.30
N ALA A 62 -0.27 -21.04 7.38
CA ALA A 62 -1.66 -20.58 7.51
C ALA A 62 -1.83 -19.07 7.21
N ASP A 63 -0.82 -18.26 7.55
CA ASP A 63 -0.75 -16.82 7.22
C ASP A 63 -0.76 -16.53 5.71
N ASP A 64 -0.17 -17.39 4.88
CA ASP A 64 -0.13 -17.19 3.41
C ASP A 64 -1.47 -17.51 2.75
N TYR A 65 -2.23 -18.47 3.29
CA TYR A 65 -3.61 -18.73 2.86
C TYR A 65 -4.52 -17.53 3.15
N LEU A 66 -4.34 -16.86 4.29
CA LEU A 66 -5.08 -15.62 4.59
C LEU A 66 -4.73 -14.49 3.61
N VAL A 67 -3.46 -14.36 3.21
CA VAL A 67 -3.04 -13.39 2.17
C VAL A 67 -3.65 -13.73 0.81
N TRP A 68 -3.72 -15.01 0.45
CA TRP A 68 -4.38 -15.45 -0.79
C TRP A 68 -5.88 -15.19 -0.79
N VAL A 69 -6.59 -15.58 0.28
CA VAL A 69 -8.04 -15.31 0.43
C VAL A 69 -8.32 -13.80 0.40
N ALA A 70 -7.49 -12.99 1.05
CA ALA A 70 -7.60 -11.53 0.98
C ALA A 70 -7.32 -10.97 -0.42
N ALA A 71 -6.32 -11.49 -1.14
CA ALA A 71 -6.02 -11.06 -2.51
C ALA A 71 -7.16 -11.45 -3.49
N SER A 72 -7.68 -12.67 -3.39
CA SER A 72 -8.80 -13.15 -4.20
C SER A 72 -10.11 -12.44 -3.87
N SER A 73 -10.36 -12.07 -2.61
CA SER A 73 -11.55 -11.27 -2.26
C SER A 73 -11.45 -9.84 -2.80
N VAL A 74 -10.28 -9.20 -2.70
CA VAL A 74 -10.02 -7.89 -3.33
C VAL A 74 -10.24 -7.95 -4.86
N GLN A 75 -9.73 -9.00 -5.53
CA GLN A 75 -9.97 -9.20 -6.97
C GLN A 75 -11.46 -9.35 -7.27
N LEU A 76 -12.19 -10.20 -6.53
CA LEU A 76 -13.62 -10.41 -6.72
C LEU A 76 -14.43 -9.11 -6.61
N PHE A 77 -14.18 -8.30 -5.57
CA PHE A 77 -14.86 -7.02 -5.41
C PHE A 77 -14.43 -5.97 -6.43
N TYR A 78 -13.18 -5.97 -6.89
CA TYR A 78 -12.72 -5.07 -7.95
C TYR A 78 -13.37 -5.40 -9.29
N THR A 79 -13.40 -6.69 -9.69
CA THR A 79 -14.15 -7.13 -10.87
C THR A 79 -15.62 -6.78 -10.76
N ALA A 80 -16.27 -7.08 -9.63
CA ALA A 80 -17.69 -6.76 -9.42
C ALA A 80 -17.98 -5.26 -9.56
N GLN A 81 -17.15 -4.39 -8.98
CA GLN A 81 -17.31 -2.95 -9.10
C GLN A 81 -17.10 -2.47 -10.55
N SER A 82 -16.06 -2.92 -11.24
CA SER A 82 -15.80 -2.55 -12.64
C SER A 82 -16.93 -3.01 -13.57
N THR A 83 -17.46 -4.22 -13.37
CA THR A 83 -18.64 -4.71 -14.10
C THR A 83 -19.88 -3.86 -13.78
N LEU A 84 -20.20 -3.59 -12.51
CA LEU A 84 -21.35 -2.76 -12.14
C LEU A 84 -21.26 -1.35 -12.72
N ALA A 85 -20.08 -0.74 -12.73
CA ALA A 85 -19.84 0.57 -13.36
C ALA A 85 -20.11 0.54 -14.88
N TYR A 86 -19.73 -0.54 -15.57
CA TYR A 86 -20.05 -0.75 -16.98
C TYR A 86 -21.57 -0.96 -17.20
N GLU A 87 -22.24 -1.76 -16.37
CA GLU A 87 -23.68 -2.03 -16.52
C GLU A 87 -24.58 -0.80 -16.27
N VAL A 88 -24.13 0.19 -15.48
CA VAL A 88 -24.82 1.50 -15.39
C VAL A 88 -24.92 2.15 -16.77
N GLY A 89 -23.83 2.16 -17.54
CA GLY A 89 -23.81 2.73 -18.89
C GLY A 89 -24.49 1.85 -19.93
N ASN A 90 -24.26 0.54 -19.87
CA ASN A 90 -24.67 -0.42 -20.90
C ASN A 90 -26.15 -0.84 -20.79
N VAL A 91 -26.61 -1.24 -19.61
CA VAL A 91 -27.98 -1.76 -19.40
C VAL A 91 -28.93 -0.66 -18.93
N ALA A 92 -28.48 0.19 -18.01
CA ALA A 92 -29.32 1.28 -17.47
C ALA A 92 -29.26 2.57 -18.31
N HIS A 93 -28.33 2.70 -19.26
CA HIS A 93 -28.10 3.93 -20.05
C HIS A 93 -27.88 5.19 -19.17
N GLY A 94 -27.25 5.03 -18.00
CA GLY A 94 -27.06 6.09 -17.01
C GLY A 94 -28.33 6.46 -16.21
N LEU A 95 -29.47 5.83 -16.47
CA LEU A 95 -30.76 6.16 -15.88
C LEU A 95 -30.98 5.46 -14.53
N ALA A 96 -31.48 6.20 -13.54
CA ALA A 96 -31.97 5.66 -12.26
C ALA A 96 -33.14 6.53 -11.71
N ASN A 97 -33.50 6.37 -10.44
CA ASN A 97 -34.61 7.10 -9.80
C ASN A 97 -34.29 8.55 -9.38
N ASN A 98 -33.02 8.95 -9.43
CA ASN A 98 -32.54 10.32 -9.24
C ASN A 98 -32.66 11.17 -10.53
N GLY A 99 -32.30 12.45 -10.45
CA GLY A 99 -32.15 13.34 -11.63
C GLY A 99 -33.44 13.69 -12.39
N MET A 100 -34.62 13.29 -11.90
CA MET A 100 -35.91 13.49 -12.59
C MET A 100 -36.78 14.54 -11.87
N THR A 101 -37.44 15.40 -12.66
CA THR A 101 -38.43 16.38 -12.20
C THR A 101 -39.77 15.73 -11.83
N ARG A 102 -40.64 16.48 -11.16
CA ARG A 102 -41.99 15.99 -10.80
C ARG A 102 -42.89 15.75 -12.01
N ALA A 103 -42.73 16.55 -13.07
CA ALA A 103 -43.51 16.41 -14.31
C ALA A 103 -43.11 15.14 -15.07
N GLU A 104 -41.82 14.89 -15.25
CA GLU A 104 -41.30 13.66 -15.88
C GLU A 104 -41.72 12.40 -15.11
N ARG A 105 -41.67 12.40 -13.75
CA ARG A 105 -42.16 11.27 -12.92
C ARG A 105 -43.63 10.94 -13.13
N LEU A 106 -44.45 11.93 -13.51
CA LEU A 106 -45.90 11.77 -13.72
C LEU A 106 -46.24 11.43 -15.17
N ALA A 107 -45.41 11.87 -16.14
CA ALA A 107 -45.55 11.53 -17.55
C ALA A 107 -45.04 10.11 -17.88
N LEU A 108 -44.13 9.56 -17.07
CA LEU A 108 -43.52 8.25 -17.30
C LEU A 108 -44.52 7.11 -17.01
N SER A 109 -44.87 6.34 -18.06
CA SER A 109 -45.68 5.13 -17.89
C SER A 109 -44.88 3.98 -17.25
N THR A 110 -45.52 3.22 -16.36
CA THR A 110 -44.90 2.12 -15.61
C THR A 110 -44.49 0.92 -16.47
N ASP A 111 -45.10 0.79 -17.66
CA ASP A 111 -44.79 -0.25 -18.65
C ASP A 111 -43.71 0.19 -19.65
N SER A 112 -43.21 1.42 -19.56
CA SER A 112 -42.15 1.90 -20.44
C SER A 112 -40.82 1.19 -20.19
N LEU A 113 -40.07 0.97 -21.28
CA LEU A 113 -38.71 0.44 -21.21
C LEU A 113 -37.75 1.38 -20.46
N GLU A 114 -38.04 2.68 -20.42
CA GLU A 114 -37.33 3.65 -19.59
C GLU A 114 -37.57 3.42 -18.09
N TYR A 115 -38.82 3.15 -17.67
CA TYR A 115 -39.13 2.80 -16.28
C TYR A 115 -38.32 1.57 -15.82
N GLN A 116 -38.28 0.52 -16.65
CA GLN A 116 -37.50 -0.69 -16.35
C GLN A 116 -35.99 -0.41 -16.25
N ARG A 117 -35.42 0.39 -17.18
CA ARG A 117 -34.01 0.83 -17.11
C ARG A 117 -33.71 1.58 -15.82
N ARG A 118 -34.59 2.48 -15.37
CA ARG A 118 -34.43 3.24 -14.11
C ARG A 118 -34.52 2.35 -12.87
N VAL A 119 -35.40 1.36 -12.85
CA VAL A 119 -35.47 0.36 -11.77
C VAL A 119 -34.16 -0.44 -11.69
N ILE A 120 -33.64 -0.89 -12.84
CA ILE A 120 -32.39 -1.64 -12.92
C ILE A 120 -31.19 -0.76 -12.50
N GLY A 121 -31.06 0.45 -13.04
CA GLY A 121 -29.98 1.37 -12.68
C GLY A 121 -29.96 1.74 -11.20
N SER A 122 -31.14 1.90 -10.57
CA SER A 122 -31.23 2.13 -9.13
C SER A 122 -30.72 0.94 -8.30
N LYS A 123 -31.01 -0.31 -8.73
CA LYS A 123 -30.44 -1.53 -8.12
C LYS A 123 -28.93 -1.61 -8.31
N ILE A 124 -28.44 -1.29 -9.51
CA ILE A 124 -26.99 -1.26 -9.82
C ILE A 124 -26.28 -0.20 -8.97
N GLN A 125 -26.88 0.98 -8.74
CA GLN A 125 -26.30 2.00 -7.85
C GLN A 125 -26.15 1.50 -6.41
N VAL A 126 -27.19 0.87 -5.84
CA VAL A 126 -27.12 0.30 -4.48
C VAL A 126 -26.04 -0.79 -4.39
N ALA A 127 -25.99 -1.69 -5.37
CA ALA A 127 -24.94 -2.71 -5.47
C ALA A 127 -23.55 -2.07 -5.63
N GLY A 128 -23.42 -1.02 -6.45
CA GLY A 128 -22.19 -0.27 -6.66
C GLY A 128 -21.65 0.33 -5.37
N TRP A 129 -22.49 1.02 -4.59
CA TRP A 129 -22.12 1.57 -3.28
C TRP A 129 -21.64 0.49 -2.30
N THR A 130 -22.31 -0.68 -2.24
CA THR A 130 -21.88 -1.76 -1.34
C THR A 130 -20.60 -2.44 -1.81
N THR A 131 -20.42 -2.72 -3.11
CA THR A 131 -19.19 -3.32 -3.65
C THR A 131 -17.97 -2.40 -3.56
N TYR A 132 -18.15 -1.10 -3.84
CA TYR A 132 -17.12 -0.08 -3.65
C TYR A 132 -16.70 0.01 -2.18
N SER A 133 -17.68 0.01 -1.25
CA SER A 133 -17.40 0.04 0.19
C SER A 133 -16.71 -1.24 0.67
N ALA A 134 -17.04 -2.41 0.11
CA ALA A 134 -16.29 -3.64 0.39
C ALA A 134 -14.84 -3.54 -0.12
N LEU A 135 -14.64 -3.12 -1.37
CA LEU A 135 -13.31 -3.03 -1.97
C LEU A 135 -12.39 -2.07 -1.23
N ILE A 136 -12.80 -0.80 -1.06
CA ILE A 136 -11.96 0.23 -0.45
C ILE A 136 -11.55 -0.16 0.97
N TRP A 137 -12.45 -0.75 1.76
CA TRP A 137 -12.14 -1.16 3.12
C TRP A 137 -11.26 -2.42 3.18
N LEU A 138 -11.41 -3.37 2.25
CA LEU A 138 -10.48 -4.50 2.11
C LEU A 138 -9.08 -4.05 1.70
N LEU A 139 -8.97 -3.07 0.79
CA LEU A 139 -7.69 -2.44 0.42
C LEU A 139 -7.04 -1.75 1.64
N LYS A 140 -7.83 -1.02 2.45
CA LYS A 140 -7.36 -0.43 3.71
C LYS A 140 -6.84 -1.49 4.67
N LEU A 141 -7.62 -2.54 4.96
CA LEU A 141 -7.18 -3.65 5.83
C LEU A 141 -5.89 -4.32 5.30
N SER A 142 -5.78 -4.54 3.99
CA SER A 142 -4.56 -5.05 3.34
C SER A 142 -3.33 -4.16 3.62
N MET A 143 -3.49 -2.83 3.58
CA MET A 143 -2.43 -1.89 3.95
C MET A 143 -2.08 -1.92 5.44
N LEU A 144 -3.05 -2.00 6.35
CA LEU A 144 -2.74 -2.11 7.77
C LEU A 144 -2.05 -3.44 8.10
N ILE A 145 -2.43 -4.55 7.46
CA ILE A 145 -1.73 -5.83 7.59
C ILE A 145 -0.30 -5.73 7.05
N PHE A 146 -0.08 -5.02 5.94
CA PHE A 146 1.27 -4.73 5.44
C PHE A 146 2.08 -3.90 6.45
N TYR A 147 1.49 -2.84 7.04
CA TYR A 147 2.14 -2.03 8.07
C TYR A 147 2.43 -2.83 9.36
N LEU A 148 1.56 -3.75 9.78
CA LEU A 148 1.84 -4.67 10.89
C LEU A 148 3.08 -5.52 10.62
N ARG A 149 3.25 -6.03 9.38
CA ARG A 149 4.41 -6.83 8.98
C ARG A 149 5.67 -5.99 8.86
N LEU A 150 5.58 -4.77 8.31
CA LEU A 150 6.72 -3.87 8.16
C LEU A 150 7.26 -3.39 9.52
N MET A 151 6.38 -3.14 10.50
CA MET A 151 6.74 -2.66 11.83
C MET A 151 6.79 -3.76 12.91
N GLN A 152 6.94 -5.04 12.51
CA GLN A 152 6.97 -6.17 13.46
C GLN A 152 8.17 -6.13 14.44
N GLY A 153 9.24 -5.40 14.11
CA GLY A 153 10.41 -5.17 14.97
C GLY A 153 10.46 -3.81 15.68
N LEU A 154 9.40 -2.99 15.61
CA LEU A 154 9.37 -1.63 16.20
C LEU A 154 8.69 -1.57 17.57
N GLU A 155 8.80 -0.42 18.25
CA GLU A 155 8.18 -0.19 19.56
C GLU A 155 6.69 -0.57 19.58
N ARG A 156 6.25 -1.13 20.71
CA ARG A 156 4.84 -1.50 20.97
C ARG A 156 3.85 -0.36 20.67
N ARG A 157 4.26 0.91 20.81
CA ARG A 157 3.48 2.10 20.48
C ARG A 157 2.97 2.11 19.03
N TYR A 158 3.82 1.75 18.06
CA TYR A 158 3.43 1.68 16.65
C TYR A 158 2.40 0.57 16.39
N ARG A 159 2.61 -0.61 17.00
CA ARG A 159 1.67 -1.74 16.90
C ARG A 159 0.28 -1.39 17.44
N VAL A 160 0.19 -0.62 18.54
CA VAL A 160 -1.09 -0.14 19.07
C VAL A 160 -1.79 0.81 18.09
N ARG A 161 -1.07 1.78 17.49
CA ARG A 161 -1.64 2.68 16.46
C ARG A 161 -2.23 1.91 15.28
N ILE A 162 -1.53 0.89 14.77
CA ILE A 162 -2.05 0.10 13.65
C ILE A 162 -3.30 -0.69 14.06
N TRP A 163 -3.35 -1.29 15.25
CA TRP A 163 -4.58 -1.97 15.73
C TRP A 163 -5.76 -1.01 15.92
N VAL A 164 -5.54 0.20 16.45
CA VAL A 164 -6.57 1.24 16.50
C VAL A 164 -7.09 1.55 15.10
N GLY A 165 -6.19 1.66 14.11
CA GLY A 165 -6.57 1.78 12.70
C GLY A 165 -7.42 0.60 12.19
N VAL A 166 -7.11 -0.65 12.56
CA VAL A 166 -7.90 -1.83 12.15
C VAL A 166 -9.31 -1.73 12.70
N PHE A 167 -9.49 -1.40 13.98
CA PHE A 167 -10.81 -1.20 14.57
C PHE A 167 -11.56 -0.02 13.94
N LEU A 168 -10.87 1.07 13.62
CA LEU A 168 -11.44 2.25 12.96
C LEU A 168 -11.93 1.91 11.54
N VAL A 169 -11.14 1.18 10.74
CA VAL A 169 -11.52 0.69 9.41
C VAL A 169 -12.72 -0.27 9.51
N ILE A 170 -12.71 -1.24 10.44
CA ILE A 170 -13.84 -2.17 10.61
C ILE A 170 -15.12 -1.44 11.06
N GLY A 171 -15.02 -0.53 12.03
CA GLY A 171 -16.18 0.25 12.50
C GLY A 171 -16.78 1.14 11.41
N THR A 172 -15.93 1.82 10.64
CA THR A 172 -16.36 2.67 9.52
C THR A 172 -16.91 1.89 8.32
N PHE A 173 -16.48 0.62 8.13
CA PHE A 173 -17.10 -0.29 7.15
C PHE A 173 -18.55 -0.56 7.53
N PHE A 174 -18.79 -0.98 8.78
CA PHE A 174 -20.15 -1.23 9.27
C PHE A 174 -21.01 0.04 9.29
N ALA A 175 -20.43 1.21 9.59
CA ALA A 175 -21.14 2.48 9.46
C ALA A 175 -21.55 2.79 8.00
N SER A 176 -20.67 2.55 7.03
CA SER A 176 -20.96 2.80 5.61
C SER A 176 -22.00 1.83 5.04
N ILE A 177 -21.88 0.53 5.33
CA ILE A 177 -22.88 -0.48 4.95
C ILE A 177 -24.21 -0.23 5.67
N GLY A 178 -24.16 0.11 6.97
CA GLY A 178 -25.33 0.51 7.75
C GLY A 178 -26.05 1.71 7.15
N ALA A 179 -25.33 2.73 6.69
CA ALA A 179 -25.93 3.87 6.01
C ALA A 179 -26.66 3.46 4.72
N VAL A 180 -26.09 2.57 3.89
CA VAL A 180 -26.76 2.06 2.67
C VAL A 180 -27.99 1.20 3.01
N CYS A 181 -27.95 0.41 4.07
CA CYS A 181 -29.08 -0.45 4.46
C CYS A 181 -30.20 0.31 5.18
N LEU A 182 -29.88 1.36 5.95
CA LEU A 182 -30.81 2.03 6.86
C LEU A 182 -31.29 3.41 6.39
N ALA A 183 -30.63 4.05 5.41
CA ALA A 183 -31.06 5.37 4.94
C ALA A 183 -32.42 5.37 4.21
N CYS A 184 -32.92 4.21 3.78
CA CYS A 184 -34.24 4.07 3.18
C CYS A 184 -34.99 2.83 3.72
N VAL A 185 -36.08 3.06 4.45
CA VAL A 185 -36.94 2.02 5.01
C VAL A 185 -38.39 2.22 4.53
N PRO A 186 -39.06 1.19 3.96
CA PRO A 186 -38.52 -0.13 3.59
C PRO A 186 -37.54 -0.06 2.42
N PHE A 187 -36.53 -0.94 2.43
CA PHE A 187 -35.42 -0.99 1.46
C PHE A 187 -35.87 -1.07 -0.01
N GLN A 188 -37.04 -1.64 -0.27
CA GLN A 188 -37.63 -1.74 -1.62
C GLN A 188 -37.85 -0.38 -2.30
N LYS A 189 -37.98 0.70 -1.53
CA LYS A 189 -38.11 2.08 -2.06
C LYS A 189 -36.86 2.57 -2.79
N TYR A 190 -35.69 1.94 -2.62
CA TYR A 190 -34.47 2.30 -3.34
C TYR A 190 -34.59 2.21 -4.87
N TRP A 191 -35.45 1.32 -5.37
CA TRP A 191 -35.71 1.15 -6.80
C TRP A 191 -37.15 1.51 -7.19
N GLN A 192 -37.85 2.25 -6.35
CA GLN A 192 -39.14 2.85 -6.68
C GLN A 192 -38.90 4.12 -7.51
N VAL A 193 -39.57 4.23 -8.66
CA VAL A 193 -39.47 5.38 -9.58
C VAL A 193 -40.71 6.27 -9.49
N SER A 194 -41.90 5.66 -9.39
CA SER A 194 -43.18 6.35 -9.14
C SER A 194 -44.03 5.54 -8.14
N PRO A 195 -44.72 6.16 -7.15
CA PRO A 195 -44.61 7.58 -6.77
C PRO A 195 -43.20 7.94 -6.27
N ASP A 196 -42.92 9.24 -6.09
CA ASP A 196 -41.58 9.71 -5.70
C ASP A 196 -41.16 9.13 -4.33
N PRO A 197 -40.05 8.39 -4.24
CA PRO A 197 -39.62 7.77 -2.98
C PRO A 197 -38.96 8.78 -2.01
N GLY A 198 -38.70 10.02 -2.44
CA GLY A 198 -38.06 11.05 -1.66
C GLY A 198 -36.52 10.97 -1.67
N ARG A 199 -35.88 12.08 -1.28
CA ARG A 199 -34.42 12.31 -1.41
C ARG A 199 -33.55 11.31 -0.63
N TYR A 200 -34.07 10.68 0.42
CA TYR A 200 -33.35 9.69 1.22
C TYR A 200 -33.26 8.31 0.55
N CYS A 201 -34.21 7.99 -0.33
CA CYS A 201 -34.34 6.70 -1.01
C CYS A 201 -33.75 6.68 -2.44
N GLN A 202 -32.99 7.71 -2.81
CA GLN A 202 -32.28 7.79 -4.08
C GLN A 202 -30.80 7.49 -3.83
N ALA A 203 -30.32 6.31 -4.20
CA ALA A 203 -28.98 5.84 -3.82
C ALA A 203 -27.85 6.81 -4.25
N ALA A 204 -27.91 7.35 -5.46
CA ALA A 204 -26.96 8.35 -5.97
C ALA A 204 -26.92 9.68 -5.19
N THR A 205 -28.03 10.13 -4.61
CA THR A 205 -28.19 11.49 -4.05
C THR A 205 -28.56 11.51 -2.55
N SER A 206 -28.61 10.34 -1.91
CA SER A 206 -28.98 10.18 -0.51
C SER A 206 -27.91 10.75 0.44
N LEU A 207 -28.22 11.93 1.00
CA LEU A 207 -27.34 12.65 1.94
C LEU A 207 -26.75 11.79 3.08
N PRO A 208 -27.48 10.86 3.73
CA PRO A 208 -26.90 10.03 4.78
C PRO A 208 -25.79 9.11 4.25
N VAL A 209 -26.01 8.44 3.11
CA VAL A 209 -25.02 7.55 2.49
C VAL A 209 -23.79 8.34 2.07
N ILE A 210 -23.98 9.49 1.41
CA ILE A 210 -22.89 10.34 0.94
C ILE A 210 -22.04 10.85 2.11
N TRP A 211 -22.66 11.44 3.15
CA TRP A 211 -21.92 12.00 4.28
C TRP A 211 -21.26 10.92 5.14
N THR A 212 -21.95 9.82 5.45
CA THR A 212 -21.34 8.73 6.23
C THR A 212 -20.21 8.07 5.46
N SER A 213 -20.37 7.81 4.15
CA SER A 213 -19.30 7.25 3.31
C SER A 213 -18.13 8.21 3.19
N PHE A 214 -18.35 9.49 2.89
CA PHE A 214 -17.30 10.52 2.79
C PHE A 214 -16.50 10.64 4.08
N ALA A 215 -17.17 10.88 5.22
CA ALA A 215 -16.52 11.05 6.51
C ALA A 215 -15.73 9.80 6.91
N SER A 216 -16.33 8.61 6.72
CA SER A 216 -15.69 7.31 6.99
C SER A 216 -14.46 7.07 6.11
N ASN A 217 -14.55 7.37 4.83
CA ASN A 217 -13.50 7.11 3.85
C ASN A 217 -12.31 8.08 4.05
N VAL A 218 -12.59 9.38 4.13
CA VAL A 218 -11.57 10.42 4.31
C VAL A 218 -10.87 10.33 5.66
N SER A 219 -11.61 10.09 6.76
CA SER A 219 -10.99 9.96 8.08
C SER A 219 -10.09 8.73 8.20
N THR A 220 -10.49 7.59 7.60
CA THR A 220 -9.63 6.39 7.54
C THR A 220 -8.38 6.64 6.69
N ASP A 221 -8.49 7.30 5.53
CA ASP A 221 -7.33 7.60 4.68
C ASP A 221 -6.31 8.50 5.39
N ILE A 222 -6.77 9.60 5.98
CA ILE A 222 -5.92 10.51 6.77
C ILE A 222 -5.25 9.74 7.91
N TYR A 223 -5.98 8.91 8.65
CA TYR A 223 -5.41 8.12 9.75
C TYR A 223 -4.30 7.18 9.25
N ILE A 224 -4.54 6.45 8.15
CA ILE A 224 -3.59 5.48 7.59
C ILE A 224 -2.33 6.19 7.07
N LEU A 225 -2.49 7.34 6.40
CA LEU A 225 -1.39 8.16 5.91
C LEU A 225 -0.50 8.71 7.04
N LEU A 226 -1.07 9.01 8.20
CA LEU A 226 -0.32 9.51 9.37
C LEU A 226 0.52 8.43 10.07
N ILE A 227 0.23 7.14 9.89
CA ILE A 227 0.95 6.05 10.57
C ILE A 227 2.47 6.03 10.25
N PRO A 228 2.93 6.03 8.98
CA PRO A 228 4.36 5.96 8.65
C PRO A 228 5.10 7.31 8.67
N ILE A 229 4.41 8.46 8.80
CA ILE A 229 5.07 9.78 8.74
C ILE A 229 6.08 10.00 9.89
N PRO A 230 5.76 9.74 11.18
CA PRO A 230 6.74 9.86 12.26
C PRO A 230 7.94 8.92 12.06
N LEU A 231 7.68 7.70 11.55
CA LEU A 231 8.73 6.73 11.25
C LEU A 231 9.70 7.26 10.18
N LEU A 232 9.21 7.96 9.16
CA LEU A 232 10.03 8.55 8.10
C LEU A 232 10.91 9.73 8.53
N TRP A 233 10.57 10.41 9.62
CA TRP A 233 11.39 11.49 10.18
C TRP A 233 12.44 10.98 11.16
N GLU A 234 12.13 9.98 12.00
CA GLU A 234 13.08 9.50 13.02
C GLU A 234 14.03 8.38 12.53
N SER A 235 13.70 7.68 11.44
CA SER A 235 14.49 6.53 10.98
C SER A 235 15.63 6.86 10.01
N LYS A 236 16.80 6.28 10.27
CA LYS A 236 17.99 6.30 9.40
C LYS A 236 17.87 5.28 8.25
N LEU A 237 16.76 5.28 7.51
CA LEU A 237 16.53 4.36 6.39
C LEU A 237 17.42 4.67 5.18
N LYS A 238 17.69 3.64 4.37
CA LYS A 238 18.47 3.81 3.12
C LYS A 238 17.68 4.68 2.14
N VAL A 239 18.36 5.51 1.36
CA VAL A 239 17.72 6.50 0.44
C VAL A 239 16.67 5.84 -0.48
N ALA A 240 16.94 4.65 -1.00
CA ALA A 240 16.00 3.89 -1.83
C ALA A 240 14.69 3.50 -1.11
N GLU A 241 14.76 3.17 0.19
CA GLU A 241 13.58 2.83 1.01
C GLU A 241 12.78 4.10 1.35
N LYS A 242 13.48 5.21 1.64
CA LYS A 242 12.87 6.52 1.84
C LYS A 242 12.11 7.00 0.60
N ILE A 243 12.68 6.83 -0.60
CA ILE A 243 11.99 7.11 -1.87
C ILE A 243 10.76 6.21 -2.05
N ALA A 244 10.88 4.90 -1.85
CA ALA A 244 9.75 3.98 -2.00
C ALA A 244 8.58 4.31 -1.06
N LEU A 245 8.86 4.62 0.21
CA LEU A 245 7.85 5.05 1.18
C LEU A 245 7.24 6.41 0.82
N THR A 246 8.03 7.33 0.27
CA THR A 246 7.54 8.64 -0.20
C THR A 246 6.57 8.48 -1.38
N ILE A 247 6.86 7.58 -2.32
CA ILE A 247 5.97 7.25 -3.44
C ILE A 247 4.64 6.66 -2.94
N VAL A 248 4.69 5.71 -1.99
CA VAL A 248 3.48 5.11 -1.41
C VAL A 248 2.63 6.16 -0.68
N LEU A 249 3.25 7.08 0.07
CA LEU A 249 2.55 8.20 0.71
C LEU A 249 1.93 9.17 -0.30
N GLY A 250 2.69 9.56 -1.33
CA GLY A 250 2.18 10.45 -2.39
C GLY A 250 0.98 9.84 -3.13
N ALA A 251 1.03 8.54 -3.41
CA ALA A 251 -0.08 7.83 -4.04
C ALA A 251 -1.31 7.74 -3.12
N GLY A 252 -1.13 7.55 -1.80
CA GLY A 252 -2.22 7.62 -0.83
C GLY A 252 -2.83 9.03 -0.69
N MET A 253 -2.01 10.09 -0.76
CA MET A 253 -2.51 11.48 -0.85
C MET A 253 -3.36 11.71 -2.11
N PHE A 254 -3.00 11.09 -3.24
CA PHE A 254 -3.83 11.14 -4.45
C PHE A 254 -5.18 10.43 -4.27
N VAL A 255 -5.22 9.26 -3.61
CA VAL A 255 -6.46 8.56 -3.25
C VAL A 255 -7.39 9.48 -2.44
N LEU A 256 -6.84 10.15 -1.42
CA LEU A 256 -7.57 11.12 -0.59
C LEU A 256 -8.17 12.28 -1.42
N VAL A 257 -7.44 12.79 -2.42
CA VAL A 257 -7.95 13.81 -3.36
C VAL A 257 -9.09 13.25 -4.21
N CYS A 258 -8.96 12.04 -4.77
CA CYS A 258 -10.04 11.41 -5.53
C CYS A 258 -11.30 11.16 -4.70
N ALA A 259 -11.16 10.66 -3.46
CA ALA A 259 -12.26 10.46 -2.52
C ALA A 259 -13.00 11.78 -2.21
N THR A 260 -12.25 12.88 -2.08
CA THR A 260 -12.78 14.22 -1.84
C THR A 260 -13.52 14.75 -3.07
N LEU A 261 -12.89 14.72 -4.25
CA LEU A 261 -13.50 15.16 -5.51
C LEU A 261 -14.78 14.39 -5.83
N LYS A 262 -14.77 13.06 -5.70
CA LYS A 262 -15.95 12.19 -5.83
C LYS A 262 -17.12 12.73 -5.01
N SER A 263 -16.88 13.02 -3.73
CA SER A 263 -17.91 13.42 -2.77
C SER A 263 -18.41 14.85 -3.02
N VAL A 264 -17.51 15.76 -3.40
CA VAL A 264 -17.84 17.13 -3.80
C VAL A 264 -18.73 17.14 -5.06
N PHE A 265 -18.41 16.34 -6.07
CA PHE A 265 -19.21 16.33 -7.31
C PHE A 265 -20.64 15.79 -7.12
N VAL A 266 -20.88 14.80 -6.23
CA VAL A 266 -22.25 14.37 -5.89
C VAL A 266 -23.04 15.49 -5.18
N LEU A 267 -22.37 16.29 -4.36
CA LEU A 267 -23.03 17.35 -3.57
C LEU A 267 -23.33 18.62 -4.40
N ILE A 268 -22.47 18.96 -5.37
CA ILE A 268 -22.62 20.17 -6.19
C ILE A 268 -23.55 19.94 -7.39
N ASP A 269 -23.44 18.81 -8.10
CA ASP A 269 -24.23 18.53 -9.30
C ASP A 269 -25.28 17.41 -9.04
N PRO A 270 -26.55 17.76 -8.76
CA PRO A 270 -27.60 16.77 -8.51
C PRO A 270 -28.07 16.02 -9.77
N ILE A 271 -27.62 16.41 -10.97
CA ILE A 271 -28.04 15.85 -12.27
C ILE A 271 -26.95 14.92 -12.82
N ASN A 272 -25.73 15.43 -13.04
CA ASN A 272 -24.62 14.64 -13.60
C ASN A 272 -23.59 14.17 -12.56
N GLY A 273 -23.61 14.73 -11.34
CA GLY A 273 -22.62 14.46 -10.30
C GLY A 273 -22.52 12.99 -9.90
N ALA A 274 -23.60 12.23 -10.03
CA ALA A 274 -23.61 10.78 -9.81
C ALA A 274 -22.72 10.01 -10.80
N GLN A 275 -22.73 10.39 -12.08
CA GLN A 275 -21.90 9.76 -13.12
C GLN A 275 -20.44 10.18 -12.94
N LEU A 276 -20.19 11.48 -12.73
CA LEU A 276 -18.86 12.02 -12.50
C LEU A 276 -18.20 11.42 -11.25
N ALA A 277 -18.97 11.22 -10.18
CA ALA A 277 -18.52 10.53 -8.98
C ALA A 277 -18.24 9.03 -9.21
N GLY A 278 -19.00 8.35 -10.06
CA GLY A 278 -18.68 6.98 -10.50
C GLY A 278 -17.31 6.90 -11.19
N THR A 279 -17.00 7.86 -12.06
CA THR A 279 -15.69 7.98 -12.72
C THR A 279 -14.57 8.24 -11.72
N TRP A 280 -14.75 9.19 -10.79
CA TRP A 280 -13.74 9.46 -9.75
C TRP A 280 -13.57 8.31 -8.75
N GLY A 281 -14.64 7.58 -8.41
CA GLY A 281 -14.56 6.36 -7.59
C GLY A 281 -13.82 5.21 -8.28
N THR A 282 -13.93 5.10 -9.60
CA THR A 282 -13.13 4.14 -10.40
C THR A 282 -11.64 4.51 -10.38
N ARG A 283 -11.30 5.81 -10.50
CA ARG A 283 -9.91 6.30 -10.37
C ARG A 283 -9.35 6.10 -8.96
N GLU A 284 -10.14 6.40 -7.94
CA GLU A 284 -9.81 6.19 -6.53
C GLU A 284 -9.46 4.72 -6.25
N THR A 285 -10.35 3.80 -6.64
CA THR A 285 -10.17 2.35 -6.42
C THR A 285 -9.04 1.77 -7.25
N PHE A 286 -8.78 2.29 -8.46
CA PHE A 286 -7.59 1.96 -9.23
C PHE A 286 -6.31 2.36 -8.49
N VAL A 287 -6.15 3.63 -8.08
CA VAL A 287 -4.91 4.08 -7.42
C VAL A 287 -4.75 3.43 -6.05
N ALA A 288 -5.83 3.21 -5.30
CA ALA A 288 -5.78 2.43 -4.06
C ALA A 288 -5.25 1.00 -4.35
N THR A 289 -5.80 0.30 -5.37
CA THR A 289 -5.34 -1.03 -5.77
C THR A 289 -3.86 -1.04 -6.12
N ILE A 290 -3.39 -0.14 -6.98
CA ILE A 290 -1.96 -0.02 -7.32
C ILE A 290 -1.10 0.26 -6.09
N THR A 291 -1.51 1.20 -5.23
CA THR A 291 -0.76 1.60 -4.04
C THR A 291 -0.66 0.46 -3.02
N THR A 292 -1.73 -0.31 -2.82
CA THR A 292 -1.69 -1.49 -1.92
C THR A 292 -0.81 -2.62 -2.46
N ASN A 293 -0.72 -2.75 -3.78
CA ASN A 293 0.08 -3.77 -4.46
C ASN A 293 1.57 -3.41 -4.50
N LEU A 294 1.90 -2.12 -4.65
CA LEU A 294 3.25 -1.60 -4.88
C LEU A 294 4.33 -2.12 -3.92
N PRO A 295 4.14 -2.18 -2.58
CA PRO A 295 5.21 -2.59 -1.66
C PRO A 295 5.66 -4.04 -1.82
N MET A 296 4.77 -4.94 -2.25
CA MET A 296 5.11 -6.35 -2.52
C MET A 296 5.72 -6.56 -3.91
N ILE A 297 5.43 -5.66 -4.85
CA ILE A 297 5.94 -5.70 -6.22
C ILE A 297 7.34 -5.05 -6.30
N PHE A 298 7.62 -4.04 -5.47
CA PHE A 298 8.90 -3.31 -5.41
C PHE A 298 10.16 -4.19 -5.40
N PRO A 299 10.29 -5.26 -4.58
CA PRO A 299 11.49 -6.12 -4.61
C PRO A 299 11.65 -6.89 -5.93
N LEU A 300 10.56 -7.30 -6.60
CA LEU A 300 10.65 -7.88 -7.94
C LEU A 300 11.11 -6.84 -8.97
N LEU A 301 10.49 -5.65 -8.95
CA LEU A 301 10.84 -4.58 -9.88
C LEU A 301 12.31 -4.21 -9.75
N ARG A 302 12.83 -4.05 -8.53
CA ARG A 302 14.27 -3.80 -8.30
C ARG A 302 15.14 -4.89 -8.93
N GLY A 303 14.78 -6.17 -8.76
CA GLY A 303 15.50 -7.29 -9.38
C GLY A 303 15.41 -7.33 -10.91
N TRP A 304 14.31 -6.86 -11.50
CA TRP A 304 14.14 -6.75 -12.96
C TRP A 304 14.88 -5.54 -13.54
N PHE A 305 14.77 -4.36 -12.92
CA PHE A 305 15.49 -3.15 -13.33
C PHE A 305 17.02 -3.37 -13.29
N LEU A 306 17.54 -3.99 -12.23
CA LEU A 306 18.96 -4.35 -12.13
C LEU A 306 19.42 -5.34 -13.23
N ARG A 307 18.51 -6.16 -13.77
CA ARG A 307 18.81 -7.11 -14.85
C ARG A 307 18.68 -6.48 -16.24
N LEU A 308 17.89 -5.43 -16.39
CA LEU A 308 17.69 -4.69 -17.64
C LEU A 308 18.74 -3.59 -17.84
N TYR A 309 19.21 -2.95 -16.76
CA TYR A 309 20.23 -1.90 -16.77
C TYR A 309 21.44 -2.24 -15.88
N PRO A 310 22.24 -3.25 -16.24
CA PRO A 310 23.39 -3.68 -15.44
C PRO A 310 24.59 -2.71 -15.47
N ASN A 311 24.64 -1.77 -16.42
CA ASN A 311 25.77 -0.86 -16.60
C ASN A 311 25.56 0.47 -15.85
N ASP A 312 24.46 1.17 -16.09
CA ASP A 312 24.19 2.53 -15.56
C ASP A 312 24.15 2.58 -14.02
N LEU A 313 23.67 1.51 -13.39
CA LEU A 313 23.61 1.41 -11.92
C LEU A 313 24.95 0.98 -11.28
N ARG A 314 25.94 0.55 -12.09
CA ARG A 314 27.26 0.14 -11.60
C ARG A 314 28.20 1.34 -11.43
N GLU A 315 28.02 2.41 -12.21
CA GLU A 315 28.68 3.70 -11.98
C GLU A 315 28.14 4.40 -10.72
N LEU A 316 26.82 4.42 -10.54
CA LEU A 316 26.17 4.92 -9.33
C LEU A 316 26.67 4.26 -8.03
N ASN A 317 27.10 3.00 -8.10
CA ASN A 317 27.69 2.28 -6.96
C ASN A 317 29.20 2.54 -6.80
N LYS A 318 29.93 2.86 -7.89
CA LYS A 318 31.35 3.24 -7.83
C LYS A 318 31.57 4.59 -7.16
N ASN A 319 30.67 5.55 -7.39
CA ASN A 319 30.78 6.91 -6.85
C ASN A 319 30.43 7.03 -5.35
N TYR A 320 30.32 5.91 -4.61
CA TYR A 320 29.96 5.89 -3.19
C TYR A 320 31.07 5.30 -2.28
N GLU A 321 32.17 4.79 -2.83
CA GLU A 321 33.34 4.40 -2.02
C GLU A 321 34.26 5.60 -1.74
N ARG A 322 33.95 6.27 -0.62
CA ARG A 322 34.79 7.16 0.22
C ARG A 322 35.39 8.44 -0.40
N PRO A 323 35.44 9.55 0.37
CA PRO A 323 36.46 10.57 0.18
C PRO A 323 37.79 10.06 0.76
N ASP A 324 38.82 9.97 -0.08
CA ASP A 324 40.20 9.72 0.36
C ASP A 324 40.78 11.03 0.94
N GLU A 325 40.68 11.20 2.26
CA GLU A 325 41.43 12.23 2.99
C GLU A 325 42.05 11.66 4.27
N PHE A 326 43.23 11.05 4.11
CA PHE A 326 44.26 11.06 5.15
C PHE A 326 45.65 10.96 4.52
N GLN A 327 46.18 12.10 4.05
CA GLN A 327 47.61 12.22 3.75
C GLN A 327 48.36 12.41 5.08
N THR A 328 48.95 11.34 5.60
CA THR A 328 49.89 11.46 6.72
C THR A 328 51.20 12.07 6.22
N ILE A 329 51.57 13.23 6.75
CA ILE A 329 52.85 13.86 6.52
C ILE A 329 53.91 13.18 7.41
N GLU A 330 54.72 12.30 6.84
CA GLU A 330 56.07 12.01 7.33
C GLU A 330 57.03 11.88 6.14
N GLY A 331 58.18 12.55 6.23
CA GLY A 331 59.23 12.53 5.19
C GLY A 331 60.43 11.68 5.60
N GLY A 332 61.22 11.24 4.62
CA GLY A 332 62.48 10.55 4.85
C GLY A 332 63.13 10.07 3.55
N ASP A 333 64.39 10.44 3.34
CA ASP A 333 65.22 10.05 2.19
C ASP A 333 65.52 8.55 2.10
N GLY A 334 65.84 8.05 0.90
CA GLY A 334 66.47 6.74 0.71
C GLY A 334 66.58 6.27 -0.73
N GLN A 335 67.81 6.08 -1.24
CA GLN A 335 68.07 5.62 -2.61
C GLN A 335 68.13 4.08 -2.76
N SER A 336 68.01 3.66 -4.03
CA SER A 336 68.73 2.53 -4.68
C SER A 336 68.42 1.05 -4.36
N GLU A 337 68.11 0.35 -5.46
CA GLU A 337 68.61 -0.97 -5.88
C GLU A 337 68.45 -2.27 -5.06
N SER A 338 67.77 -3.21 -5.74
CA SER A 338 68.15 -4.64 -5.87
C SER A 338 68.07 -5.57 -4.64
N ARG A 339 67.25 -6.62 -4.78
CA ARG A 339 67.76 -8.01 -4.69
C ARG A 339 66.82 -9.09 -5.23
N GLU A 340 67.44 -10.07 -5.86
CA GLU A 340 66.87 -11.24 -6.51
C GLU A 340 66.89 -12.46 -5.58
N ARG A 341 65.82 -13.29 -5.54
CA ARG A 341 65.96 -14.74 -5.26
C ARG A 341 64.77 -15.62 -5.73
N ARG A 342 65.05 -16.41 -6.78
CA ARG A 342 64.48 -17.74 -7.17
C ARG A 342 63.45 -18.41 -6.23
N THR A 343 62.32 -18.87 -6.79
CA THR A 343 62.12 -20.27 -7.27
C THR A 343 60.75 -20.48 -7.95
N VAL A 344 60.60 -21.57 -8.71
CA VAL A 344 59.49 -22.00 -9.60
C VAL A 344 59.17 -23.46 -9.17
N PRO A 345 57.92 -24.00 -9.13
CA PRO A 345 57.00 -24.01 -10.27
C PRO A 345 55.47 -23.89 -10.04
N SER A 346 54.80 -23.71 -11.18
CA SER A 346 53.35 -23.65 -11.43
C SER A 346 52.50 -24.74 -10.74
N ALA A 347 51.41 -24.30 -10.10
CA ALA A 347 50.20 -25.07 -9.89
C ALA A 347 48.97 -24.18 -10.15
N LYS A 348 47.94 -24.73 -10.80
CA LYS A 348 46.81 -23.98 -11.38
C LYS A 348 45.90 -23.36 -10.30
N PRO A 349 45.55 -22.05 -10.36
CA PRO A 349 44.43 -21.53 -9.61
C PRO A 349 43.11 -21.85 -10.33
N VAL A 350 42.31 -22.75 -9.76
CA VAL A 350 40.88 -22.85 -10.10
C VAL A 350 40.19 -21.65 -9.47
N ALA A 351 39.65 -20.75 -10.29
CA ALA A 351 38.97 -19.55 -9.83
C ALA A 351 37.62 -19.90 -9.18
N MET A 352 37.58 -20.01 -7.85
CA MET A 352 36.34 -20.09 -7.09
C MET A 352 35.80 -18.68 -6.82
N HIS A 353 34.97 -18.19 -7.75
CA HIS A 353 34.26 -16.93 -7.60
C HIS A 353 33.20 -17.07 -6.49
N SER A 354 33.50 -16.61 -5.27
CA SER A 354 32.52 -16.54 -4.19
C SER A 354 32.49 -15.12 -3.61
N THR A 355 31.52 -14.34 -4.06
CA THR A 355 31.24 -13.00 -3.54
C THR A 355 30.28 -13.16 -2.37
N PHE A 356 30.80 -13.21 -1.15
CA PHE A 356 29.97 -13.27 0.06
C PHE A 356 29.46 -11.89 0.45
N SER A 357 28.15 -11.79 0.65
CA SER A 357 27.46 -10.67 1.29
C SER A 357 27.32 -10.96 2.78
N GLU A 358 27.30 -9.90 3.59
CA GLU A 358 27.27 -9.94 5.07
C GLU A 358 26.20 -10.89 5.66
N SER A 359 26.60 -11.73 6.62
CA SER A 359 25.99 -11.89 7.97
C SER A 359 26.40 -13.24 8.62
N ASP A 360 27.61 -13.33 9.18
CA ASP A 360 28.05 -14.48 9.97
C ASP A 360 27.66 -14.31 11.45
N GLU A 361 26.40 -14.61 11.78
CA GLU A 361 26.01 -14.91 13.17
C GLU A 361 25.95 -16.42 13.36
N ARG A 362 27.08 -17.01 13.76
CA ARG A 362 27.19 -18.43 14.05
C ARG A 362 27.57 -18.63 15.51
N MET A 363 26.60 -19.06 16.34
CA MET A 363 26.90 -19.54 17.68
C MET A 363 27.91 -20.69 17.59
N VAL A 364 29.03 -20.56 18.31
CA VAL A 364 30.02 -21.62 18.45
C VAL A 364 29.41 -22.73 19.29
N GLY A 365 28.91 -23.78 18.64
CA GLY A 365 28.55 -25.02 19.32
C GLY A 365 29.80 -25.63 19.94
N TYR A 366 29.76 -25.91 21.24
CA TYR A 366 30.85 -26.56 21.97
C TYR A 366 31.24 -27.87 21.28
N SER A 367 32.43 -27.90 20.67
CA SER A 367 33.08 -29.13 20.25
C SER A 367 33.77 -29.77 21.47
N ASN A 368 33.51 -31.06 21.68
CA ASN A 368 34.03 -31.79 22.83
C ASN A 368 35.57 -31.82 22.82
N MET A 369 36.21 -31.21 23.82
CA MET A 369 37.62 -31.50 24.13
C MET A 369 37.72 -32.87 24.83
N PRO A 370 38.64 -33.76 24.41
CA PRO A 370 38.88 -35.01 25.13
C PRO A 370 39.61 -34.72 26.45
N ILE A 371 38.96 -35.06 27.57
CA ILE A 371 39.52 -34.89 28.92
C ILE A 371 40.49 -36.05 29.21
N LEU A 372 41.70 -35.74 29.68
CA LEU A 372 42.63 -36.76 30.20
C LEU A 372 42.08 -37.37 31.49
N ASN A 373 42.10 -38.70 31.56
CA ASN A 373 41.73 -39.45 32.77
C ASN A 373 42.74 -39.25 33.90
N HIS A 374 42.27 -38.77 35.05
CA HIS A 374 42.84 -39.12 36.36
C HIS A 374 41.72 -39.63 37.28
N SER A 375 42.10 -40.49 38.23
CA SER A 375 41.23 -41.54 38.76
C SER A 375 40.73 -41.33 40.19
N ALA A 376 39.42 -41.55 40.38
CA ALA A 376 38.74 -42.01 41.60
C ALA A 376 38.67 -41.05 42.83
N PRO A 377 37.79 -41.31 43.83
CA PRO A 377 36.67 -42.28 43.90
C PRO A 377 35.28 -41.62 44.08
N GLN A 378 34.21 -42.42 44.01
CA GLN A 378 32.83 -41.96 44.30
C GLN A 378 32.48 -42.02 45.79
N ILE A 379 31.61 -41.10 46.22
CA ILE A 379 30.85 -41.19 47.47
C ILE A 379 29.36 -40.94 47.14
N TYR A 380 28.49 -41.85 47.57
CA TYR A 380 27.04 -41.70 47.55
C TYR A 380 26.59 -40.94 48.80
N GLU A 381 25.76 -39.90 48.67
CA GLU A 381 24.89 -39.50 49.77
C GLU A 381 23.63 -38.73 49.32
N THR A 382 22.63 -38.71 50.20
CA THR A 382 21.19 -38.57 49.89
C THR A 382 20.64 -37.13 49.94
N ARG A 383 19.70 -36.82 49.04
CA ARG A 383 18.65 -35.77 49.23
C ARG A 383 17.55 -36.31 50.18
N PRO A 384 16.81 -35.47 50.95
CA PRO A 384 16.23 -34.16 50.58
C PRO A 384 16.75 -32.99 51.48
N ALA A 385 16.20 -31.77 51.56
CA ALA A 385 14.88 -31.25 51.17
C ALA A 385 14.85 -29.76 50.71
N MET A 386 13.78 -29.03 51.07
CA MET A 386 13.37 -27.71 50.60
C MET A 386 14.21 -26.53 51.11
N GLY A 387 14.46 -25.56 50.22
CA GLY A 387 14.87 -24.19 50.55
C GLY A 387 14.96 -23.33 49.28
N ILE A 388 14.38 -22.12 49.30
CA ILE A 388 14.53 -21.14 48.20
C ILE A 388 15.82 -20.36 48.45
N PHE A 389 16.80 -20.48 47.55
CA PHE A 389 18.00 -19.65 47.58
C PHE A 389 17.90 -18.53 46.53
N VAL A 390 17.84 -17.30 47.02
CA VAL A 390 18.01 -16.10 46.19
C VAL A 390 19.50 -15.74 46.23
N SER A 391 20.23 -15.98 45.14
CA SER A 391 21.58 -15.42 45.00
C SER A 391 21.47 -13.94 44.61
N SER A 392 22.22 -13.11 45.33
CA SER A 392 22.30 -11.66 45.13
C SER A 392 23.74 -11.23 44.89
N GLU A 393 24.45 -11.91 44.00
CA GLU A 393 25.77 -11.46 43.54
C GLU A 393 25.60 -10.38 42.46
N VAL A 394 25.99 -9.16 42.84
CA VAL A 394 26.16 -8.03 41.92
C VAL A 394 27.66 -7.83 41.73
N GLU A 395 28.19 -8.29 40.60
CA GLU A 395 29.61 -8.10 40.26
C GLU A 395 29.84 -6.65 39.79
N ILE A 396 30.41 -5.82 40.67
CA ILE A 396 30.76 -4.43 40.36
C ILE A 396 32.18 -4.40 39.80
N ILE A 397 32.32 -4.31 38.48
CA ILE A 397 33.61 -4.16 37.81
C ILE A 397 34.08 -2.71 37.94
N THR A 398 34.89 -2.40 38.95
CA THR A 398 35.58 -1.10 39.09
C THR A 398 36.82 -1.04 38.19
N GLU A 399 36.74 -0.26 37.12
CA GLU A 399 37.87 0.03 36.23
C GLU A 399 38.83 1.07 36.87
N ASN A 400 39.97 0.61 37.38
CA ASN A 400 40.99 1.47 37.99
C ASN A 400 41.81 2.22 36.91
N ARG A 401 41.48 3.48 36.67
CA ARG A 401 42.26 4.38 35.81
C ARG A 401 43.42 5.01 36.60
N PRO A 402 44.70 4.78 36.25
CA PRO A 402 45.82 5.34 37.02
C PRO A 402 45.87 6.87 36.92
N MET A 403 45.97 7.54 38.06
CA MET A 403 46.11 9.00 38.14
C MET A 403 47.47 9.47 37.62
N ARG A 404 47.44 10.53 36.82
CA ARG A 404 48.63 11.27 36.36
C ARG A 404 49.19 12.07 37.54
N THR A 405 50.52 12.09 37.67
CA THR A 405 51.27 12.77 38.74
C THR A 405 50.96 14.27 38.82
N GLY A 406 50.98 14.80 40.05
CA GLY A 406 50.50 16.15 40.34
C GLY A 406 51.46 17.27 39.93
N GLU A 407 50.87 18.39 39.50
CA GLU A 407 51.50 19.69 39.33
C GLU A 407 50.63 20.73 40.07
N LYS A 408 51.24 21.66 40.81
CA LYS A 408 50.52 22.57 41.72
C LYS A 408 49.84 23.71 40.96
N ARG A 409 48.66 24.15 41.43
CA ARG A 409 47.94 25.32 40.88
C ARG A 409 47.88 26.49 41.89
N PRO A 410 48.41 27.67 41.54
CA PRO A 410 48.04 28.96 42.14
C PRO A 410 47.14 29.79 41.17
N PRO A 411 46.61 30.96 41.58
CA PRO A 411 45.19 31.30 41.32
C PRO A 411 44.89 32.26 40.14
N HIS A 412 43.61 32.30 39.73
CA HIS A 412 42.95 33.38 38.96
C HIS A 412 43.02 34.73 39.71
N PRO A 413 42.91 35.93 39.05
CA PRO A 413 41.95 36.31 37.98
C PRO A 413 42.56 37.29 36.93
N PRO A 414 41.82 38.13 36.15
CA PRO A 414 40.39 38.15 35.75
C PRO A 414 40.17 38.09 34.21
N GLU A 415 38.90 38.12 33.78
CA GLU A 415 38.50 38.30 32.37
C GLU A 415 38.69 39.75 31.89
N VAL A 416 39.18 39.97 30.66
CA VAL A 416 38.85 41.17 29.86
C VAL A 416 38.97 40.89 28.34
N TRP A 417 37.94 41.33 27.60
CA TRP A 417 37.80 41.40 26.12
C TRP A 417 37.64 40.10 25.32
#